data_AF-A0A7S0IHN4-F1
#
_entry.id   AF-A0A7S0IHN4-F1
#
_cell.length_a   1.000
_cell.length_b   1.000
_cell.length_c   1.000
_cell.angle_alpha   90.00
_cell.angle_beta   90.00
_cell.angle_gamma   90.00
#
_symmetry.space_group_name_H-M   'P 1'
#
loop_
_entity.id
_entity.type
_entity.pdbx_description
1 polymer ?
#
loop_
_entity_poly.entity_id
_entity_poly.type
_entity_poly.pdbx_seq_one_letter_code
_entity_poly.pdbx_strand_id
1 'polypeptide(L)'
;MSSVSPDEPEAQTCGDAFNNAWQCYSPTFQMTRYYRYGELDSCEGRWDAIWACMDSRKRSGQGLSSKAPVIADAKEERAEPYWNLMDPKEAGARWRKRFGDKVPTEEELAERDRAQRHTGQ
;
A
#
# COMPACT_ATOMS: atom_id res chain seq x y z
N MET A 1 -31.81 -11.26 -20.89
CA MET A 1 -32.37 -11.32 -19.52
C MET A 1 -31.25 -10.92 -18.58
N SER A 2 -30.98 -9.62 -18.46
CA SER A 2 -29.85 -9.12 -17.65
C SER A 2 -30.42 -8.62 -16.33
N SER A 3 -30.35 -9.45 -15.30
CA SER A 3 -30.66 -9.03 -13.93
C SER A 3 -29.33 -8.70 -13.25
N VAL A 4 -28.87 -7.46 -13.43
CA VAL A 4 -27.93 -6.85 -12.50
C VAL A 4 -28.76 -5.94 -11.61
N SER A 5 -28.81 -6.30 -10.32
CA SER A 5 -29.56 -5.59 -9.29
C SER A 5 -28.99 -4.16 -9.10
N PRO A 6 -29.84 -3.12 -8.97
CA PRO A 6 -29.44 -1.72 -8.96
C PRO A 6 -29.00 -1.19 -7.58
N ASP A 7 -28.35 -2.01 -6.73
CA ASP A 7 -27.94 -1.62 -5.37
C ASP A 7 -26.49 -2.03 -5.08
N GLU A 8 -25.57 -1.64 -5.97
CA GLU A 8 -24.19 -1.38 -5.54
C GLU A 8 -23.88 0.07 -5.89
N PRO A 9 -23.23 0.85 -5.00
CA PRO A 9 -22.84 2.21 -5.32
C PRO A 9 -21.89 2.13 -6.50
N GLU A 10 -22.38 2.47 -7.70
CA GLU A 10 -21.52 2.64 -8.86
C GLU A 10 -20.40 3.57 -8.44
N ALA A 11 -19.16 3.08 -8.50
CA ALA A 11 -17.99 3.85 -8.12
C ALA A 11 -17.97 5.14 -8.95
N GLN A 12 -18.34 6.26 -8.33
CA GLN A 12 -18.51 7.55 -9.02
C GLN A 12 -17.18 8.02 -9.62
N THR A 13 -16.06 7.55 -9.07
CA THR A 13 -14.72 7.74 -9.57
C THR A 13 -13.91 6.43 -9.49
N CYS A 14 -12.84 6.31 -10.29
CA CYS A 14 -11.91 5.18 -10.13
C CYS A 14 -11.23 5.16 -8.75
N GLY A 15 -11.22 6.28 -8.02
CA GLY A 15 -10.77 6.34 -6.63
C GLY A 15 -11.74 5.64 -5.68
N ASP A 16 -13.04 5.69 -5.94
CA ASP A 16 -14.05 4.95 -5.18
C ASP A 16 -13.94 3.44 -5.45
N ALA A 17 -13.69 3.06 -6.71
CA ALA A 17 -13.41 1.68 -7.07
C ALA A 17 -12.17 1.14 -6.33
N PHE A 18 -11.12 1.97 -6.22
CA PHE A 18 -9.93 1.64 -5.44
C PHE A 18 -10.24 1.47 -3.95
N ASN A 19 -10.95 2.42 -3.35
CA ASN A 19 -11.32 2.36 -1.95
C ASN A 19 -12.17 1.13 -1.63
N ASN A 20 -13.08 0.74 -2.54
CA ASN A 20 -13.88 -0.47 -2.40
C ASN A 20 -13.03 -1.75 -2.42
N ALA A 21 -12.08 -1.86 -3.36
CA ALA A 21 -11.15 -2.99 -3.40
C ALA A 21 -10.27 -3.05 -2.14
N TRP A 22 -9.83 -1.90 -1.63
CA TRP A 22 -9.04 -1.85 -0.40
C TRP A 22 -9.85 -2.29 0.84
N GLN A 23 -11.12 -1.86 0.94
CA GLN A 23 -12.01 -2.27 2.03
C GLN A 23 -12.29 -3.77 2.05
N CYS A 24 -12.24 -4.44 0.89
CA CYS A 24 -12.36 -5.89 0.81
C CYS A 24 -11.26 -6.63 1.59
N TYR A 25 -10.07 -6.06 1.69
CA TYR A 25 -9.00 -6.64 2.51
C TYR A 25 -9.12 -6.28 4.00
N SER A 26 -10.07 -5.42 4.39
CA SER A 26 -10.22 -5.07 5.79
C SER A 26 -10.60 -6.31 6.61
N PRO A 27 -10.02 -6.52 7.81
CA PRO A 27 -10.34 -7.65 8.66
C PRO A 27 -11.83 -7.74 8.98
N THR A 28 -12.49 -6.59 9.18
CA THR A 28 -13.92 -6.51 9.46
C THR A 28 -14.77 -7.09 8.33
N PHE A 29 -14.46 -6.73 7.08
CA PHE A 29 -15.20 -7.23 5.92
C PHE A 29 -15.01 -8.73 5.72
N GLN A 30 -13.74 -9.19 5.68
CA GLN A 30 -13.41 -10.60 5.47
C GLN A 30 -13.99 -11.51 6.56
N MET A 31 -13.87 -11.11 7.83
CA MET A 31 -14.42 -11.89 8.94
C MET A 31 -15.95 -11.92 8.93
N THR A 32 -16.61 -10.82 8.54
CA THR A 32 -18.07 -10.80 8.41
C THR A 32 -18.54 -11.71 7.29
N ARG A 33 -17.85 -11.69 6.14
CA ARG A 33 -18.15 -12.57 5.01
C ARG A 33 -17.95 -14.04 5.38
N TYR A 34 -16.83 -14.36 6.01
CA TYR A 34 -16.54 -15.71 6.49
C TYR A 34 -17.58 -16.18 7.51
N TYR A 35 -17.96 -15.34 8.47
CA TYR A 35 -19.00 -15.68 9.45
C TYR A 35 -20.36 -15.95 8.81
N ARG A 36 -20.73 -15.21 7.76
CA ARG A 36 -22.04 -15.33 7.11
C ARG A 36 -22.10 -16.43 6.04
N TYR A 37 -21.03 -16.60 5.27
CA TYR A 37 -21.01 -17.43 4.07
C TYR A 37 -19.97 -18.55 4.11
N GLY A 38 -19.09 -18.59 5.11
CA GLY A 38 -18.08 -19.65 5.29
C GLY A 38 -16.86 -19.53 4.37
N GLU A 39 -16.71 -18.43 3.64
CA GLU A 39 -15.65 -18.21 2.67
C GLU A 39 -15.03 -16.82 2.80
N LEU A 40 -13.75 -16.72 2.41
CA LEU A 40 -13.04 -15.46 2.26
C LEU A 40 -13.15 -14.99 0.80
N ASP A 41 -13.20 -13.66 0.60
CA ASP A 41 -13.26 -13.05 -0.72
C ASP A 41 -11.84 -12.87 -1.28
N SER A 42 -11.60 -13.23 -2.54
CA SER A 42 -10.31 -12.97 -3.22
C SER A 42 -10.14 -11.50 -3.61
N CYS A 43 -11.20 -10.69 -3.53
CA CYS A 43 -11.25 -9.29 -3.93
C CYS A 43 -10.99 -9.03 -5.43
N GLU A 44 -10.77 -10.07 -6.25
CA GLU A 44 -10.37 -9.97 -7.65
C GLU A 44 -11.38 -9.19 -8.49
N GLY A 45 -12.68 -9.47 -8.33
CA GLY A 45 -13.73 -8.75 -9.06
C GLY A 45 -13.77 -7.24 -8.76
N ARG A 46 -13.31 -6.80 -7.58
CA ARG A 46 -13.19 -5.38 -7.25
C ARG A 46 -11.98 -4.74 -7.94
N TRP A 47 -10.91 -5.51 -8.14
CA TRP A 47 -9.75 -5.07 -8.92
C TRP A 47 -10.08 -4.93 -10.40
N ASP A 48 -10.87 -5.85 -10.95
CA ASP A 48 -11.36 -5.75 -12.33
C ASP A 48 -12.16 -4.46 -12.56
N ALA A 49 -12.97 -4.04 -11.59
CA ALA A 49 -13.70 -2.78 -11.64
C ALA A 49 -12.78 -1.55 -11.70
N ILE A 50 -11.64 -1.58 -11.00
CA ILE A 50 -10.63 -0.52 -11.05
C ILE A 50 -9.99 -0.47 -12.45
N TRP A 51 -9.56 -1.62 -12.98
CA TRP A 51 -8.97 -1.70 -14.32
C TRP A 51 -9.94 -1.24 -15.40
N ALA A 52 -11.20 -1.66 -15.33
CA ALA A 52 -12.26 -1.23 -16.23
C ALA A 52 -12.48 0.29 -16.18
N CYS A 53 -12.45 0.88 -14.98
CA CYS A 53 -12.58 2.33 -14.80
C CYS A 53 -11.38 3.11 -15.36
N MET A 54 -10.16 2.63 -15.13
CA MET A 54 -8.96 3.26 -15.67
C MET A 54 -8.90 3.18 -17.19
N ASP A 55 -9.28 2.02 -17.76
CA ASP A 55 -9.31 1.84 -19.22
C ASP A 55 -10.41 2.69 -19.89
N SER A 56 -11.58 2.82 -19.26
CA SER A 56 -12.63 3.72 -19.75
C SER A 56 -12.20 5.20 -19.72
N ARG A 57 -11.46 5.62 -18.69
CA ARG A 57 -10.87 6.97 -18.61
C ARG A 57 -9.76 7.22 -19.63
N LYS A 58 -8.91 6.22 -19.87
CA LYS A 58 -7.90 6.28 -20.92
C LYS A 58 -8.55 6.47 -22.30
N ARG A 59 -9.63 5.71 -22.57
CA ARG A 59 -10.40 5.81 -23.81
C ARG A 59 -11.18 7.13 -23.94
N SER A 60 -11.61 7.74 -22.84
CA SER A 60 -12.35 9.02 -22.87
C SER A 60 -11.47 10.26 -22.95
N GLY A 61 -10.14 10.12 -23.04
CA GLY A 61 -9.20 11.25 -23.10
C GLY A 61 -9.06 12.03 -21.78
N GLN A 62 -9.79 11.61 -20.74
CA GLN A 62 -9.59 12.06 -19.35
C GLN A 62 -8.44 11.27 -18.72
N GLY A 63 -7.26 11.34 -19.36
CA GLY A 63 -6.04 10.79 -18.79
C GLY A 63 -5.81 11.34 -17.39
N LEU A 64 -5.15 10.55 -16.53
CA LEU A 64 -4.74 10.97 -15.19
C LEU A 64 -4.24 12.42 -15.27
N SER A 65 -4.93 13.32 -14.56
CA SER A 65 -4.65 14.76 -14.54
C SER A 65 -3.16 15.02 -14.70
N SER A 66 -2.76 15.83 -15.68
CA SER A 66 -1.38 16.21 -15.98
C SER A 66 -0.62 16.89 -14.81
N LYS A 67 -1.22 16.91 -13.61
CA LYS A 67 -0.68 17.35 -12.33
C LYS A 67 -0.30 16.21 -11.39
N ALA A 68 -0.66 14.95 -11.66
CA ALA A 68 -0.01 13.83 -10.99
C ALA A 68 1.42 13.76 -11.55
N PRO A 69 2.48 13.72 -10.71
CA PRO A 69 3.80 13.45 -11.23
C PRO A 69 3.72 12.10 -11.91
N VAL A 70 3.76 12.11 -13.25
CA VAL A 70 4.19 10.94 -14.01
C VAL A 70 5.55 10.64 -13.41
N ILE A 71 5.66 9.55 -12.67
CA ILE A 71 6.97 9.02 -12.27
C ILE A 71 7.58 8.62 -13.60
N ALA A 72 8.20 9.59 -14.26
CA ALA A 72 8.99 9.35 -15.43
C ALA A 72 9.95 8.24 -15.03
N ASP A 73 10.11 7.23 -15.89
CA ASP A 73 11.26 6.36 -15.88
C ASP A 73 12.50 7.25 -16.04
N ALA A 74 12.89 7.88 -14.94
CA ALA A 74 14.07 8.67 -14.80
C ALA A 74 15.21 7.66 -14.83
N LYS A 75 15.68 7.39 -16.05
CA LYS A 75 17.06 7.02 -16.36
C LYS A 75 18.04 8.15 -15.95
N GLU A 76 17.76 8.86 -14.87
CA GLU A 76 18.78 9.60 -14.16
C GLU A 76 19.67 8.53 -13.55
N GLU A 77 20.98 8.60 -13.78
CA GLU A 77 21.96 7.72 -13.12
C GLU A 77 21.51 7.53 -11.68
N ARG A 78 21.16 6.29 -11.31
CA ARG A 78 20.47 5.98 -10.05
C ARG A 78 21.23 6.69 -8.94
N ALA A 79 20.72 7.86 -8.54
CA ALA A 79 21.29 8.61 -7.45
C ALA A 79 21.38 7.62 -6.30
N GLU A 80 22.49 7.66 -5.57
CA GLU A 80 22.65 6.76 -4.44
C GLU A 80 21.35 6.82 -3.64
N PRO A 81 20.73 5.66 -3.38
CA PRO A 81 19.42 5.65 -2.79
C PRO A 81 19.43 6.50 -1.52
N TYR A 82 18.32 7.16 -1.21
CA TYR A 82 18.23 8.12 -0.10
C TYR A 82 18.82 7.59 1.23
N TRP A 83 18.81 6.27 1.45
CA TRP A 83 19.41 5.60 2.60
C TRP A 83 20.95 5.58 2.65
N ASN A 84 21.66 6.00 1.60
CA ASN A 84 23.12 6.17 1.57
C ASN A 84 23.59 7.61 1.90
N LEU A 85 22.65 8.57 2.07
CA LEU A 85 23.01 9.96 2.37
C LEU A 85 23.67 10.14 3.75
N MET A 86 23.66 9.12 4.60
CA MET A 86 24.08 9.19 5.99
C MET A 86 24.45 7.81 6.54
N ASP A 87 25.48 7.74 7.38
CA ASP A 87 25.80 6.52 8.10
C ASP A 87 24.62 6.09 9.01
N PRO A 88 24.22 4.81 9.01
CA PRO A 88 23.09 4.33 9.80
C PRO A 88 23.17 4.66 11.30
N LYS A 89 24.37 4.65 11.91
CA LYS A 89 24.55 4.96 13.33
C LYS A 89 24.36 6.45 13.59
N GLU A 90 24.89 7.28 12.70
CA GLU A 90 24.72 8.73 12.77
C GLU A 90 23.25 9.13 12.55
N ALA A 91 22.56 8.44 11.64
CA ALA A 91 21.12 8.59 11.43
C ALA A 91 20.33 8.20 12.69
N GLY A 92 20.65 7.06 13.30
CA GLY A 92 20.05 6.60 14.56
C GLY A 92 20.23 7.61 15.70
N ALA A 93 21.46 8.14 15.87
CA ALA A 93 21.76 9.15 16.88
C ALA A 93 20.97 10.46 16.65
N ARG A 94 20.88 10.94 15.40
CA ARG A 94 20.07 12.12 15.04
C ARG A 94 18.58 11.87 15.30
N TRP A 95 18.07 10.70 14.94
CA TRP A 95 16.68 10.34 15.16
C TRP A 95 16.36 10.27 16.65
N ARG A 96 17.23 9.64 17.45
CA ARG A 96 17.07 9.58 18.92
C ARG A 96 17.12 10.97 19.55
N LYS A 97 18.00 11.86 19.07
CA LYS A 97 18.00 13.27 19.50
C LYS A 97 16.68 13.98 19.23
N ARG A 98 15.99 13.65 18.12
CA ARG A 98 14.75 14.30 17.68
C ARG A 98 13.48 13.72 18.29
N PHE A 99 13.46 12.41 18.53
CA PHE A 99 12.28 11.64 18.93
C PHE A 99 12.41 10.95 20.29
N GLY A 100 13.55 11.11 20.96
CA GLY A 100 13.82 10.59 22.30
C GLY A 100 13.90 9.07 22.34
N ASP A 101 13.48 8.50 23.46
CA ASP A 101 13.58 7.07 23.77
C ASP A 101 12.70 6.15 22.92
N LYS A 102 11.91 6.71 21.99
CA LYS A 102 11.15 5.95 21.00
C LYS A 102 12.02 5.35 19.90
N VAL A 103 13.31 5.70 19.88
CA VAL A 103 14.30 5.21 18.91
C VAL A 103 15.29 4.34 19.66
N PRO A 104 15.42 3.05 19.33
CA PRO A 104 16.39 2.15 19.98
C PRO A 104 17.83 2.65 19.88
N THR A 105 18.66 2.31 20.86
CA THR A 105 20.10 2.59 20.89
C THR A 105 20.81 1.60 19.99
N GLU A 106 22.04 1.91 19.61
CA GLU A 106 22.92 0.95 18.93
C GLU A 106 23.10 -0.35 19.75
N GLU A 107 23.10 -0.26 21.07
CA GLU A 107 23.20 -1.42 21.96
C GLU A 107 21.93 -2.27 21.93
N GLU A 108 20.75 -1.65 22.09
CA GLU A 108 19.46 -2.32 21.98
C GLU A 108 19.25 -2.97 20.60
N LEU A 109 19.72 -2.31 19.53
CA LEU A 109 19.71 -2.88 18.17
C LEU A 109 20.66 -4.09 18.07
N ALA A 110 21.88 -3.97 18.57
CA ALA A 110 22.86 -5.06 18.54
C ALA A 110 22.43 -6.27 19.37
N GLU A 111 21.70 -6.06 20.46
CA GLU A 111 21.08 -7.13 21.25
C GLU A 111 19.94 -7.81 20.51
N ARG A 112 19.05 -7.02 19.87
CA ARG A 112 17.97 -7.56 19.02
C ARG A 112 18.53 -8.40 17.88
N ASP A 113 19.56 -7.93 17.20
CA ASP A 113 20.19 -8.66 16.10
C ASP A 113 20.84 -9.97 16.58
N ARG A 114 21.48 -9.96 17.75
CA ARG A 114 22.00 -11.18 18.39
C ARG A 114 20.87 -12.15 18.72
N ALA A 115 19.79 -11.67 19.36
CA ALA A 115 18.64 -12.49 19.71
C ALA A 115 17.99 -13.12 18.47
N GLN A 116 17.83 -12.38 17.38
CA GLN A 116 17.28 -12.89 16.12
C GLN A 116 18.13 -14.00 15.49
N ARG A 117 19.48 -13.88 15.55
CA ARG A 117 20.38 -14.93 15.07
C ARG A 117 20.29 -16.21 15.90
N HIS A 118 20.02 -16.11 17.20
CA HIS A 118 19.86 -17.26 18.07
C HIS A 118 18.49 -17.94 17.92
N THR A 119 17.44 -17.22 17.50
CA THR A 119 16.10 -17.80 17.26
C THR A 119 15.93 -18.46 15.90
N GLY A 120 16.89 -18.28 14.98
CA GLY A 120 16.86 -18.84 13.63
C GLY A 120 17.68 -20.13 13.46
N GLN A 121 18.16 -20.74 14.55
CA GLN A 121 18.93 -21.99 14.57
C GLN A 121 18.17 -23.09 15.30
#